data_AF-A0A1Q3E8B0-F1
#
_entry.id   AF-A0A1Q3E8B0-F1
#
_cell.length_a   1.000
_cell.length_b   1.000
_cell.length_c   1.000
_cell.angle_alpha   90.00
_cell.angle_beta   90.00
_cell.angle_gamma   90.00
#
_symmetry.space_group_name_H-M   'P 1'
#
loop_
_entity.id
_entity.type
_entity.pdbx_description
1 polymer ?
#
loop_
_entity_poly.entity_id
_entity_poly.type
_entity_poly.pdbx_seq_one_letter_code
_entity_poly.pdbx_strand_id
1 'polypeptide(L)'
;MYFSTPNANPDMLQPPQGLRNFLSDYFYAKSADWPKNNPHPLPSASASNLATVPHYYIMLLEHTMPMAVMGAASEGTRPLQEWLPDEDLSFYVSEYSRTGFQGGLNWYRCMTDAKWTADMQAFTGKRVTVPAMFLSGDKDWGVYQSPGSLERMKDYVCENMDKEDVVLLPDTGHWAQQEQSEAVVNHLLRFLAKVKMIISPI
;
A
#
# COMPACT_ATOMS: atom_id res chain seq x y z
N MET A 1 -0.19 1.33 -17.04
CA MET A 1 0.37 1.24 -15.66
C MET A 1 1.77 0.64 -15.73
N TYR A 2 2.78 1.28 -15.16
CA TYR A 2 4.19 0.83 -15.23
C TYR A 2 4.38 -0.63 -14.78
N PHE A 3 3.82 -1.03 -13.62
CA PHE A 3 3.96 -2.39 -13.10
C PHE A 3 3.37 -3.50 -13.98
N SER A 4 2.50 -3.17 -14.93
CA SER A 4 1.97 -4.14 -15.89
C SER A 4 2.89 -4.32 -17.12
N THR A 5 3.90 -3.47 -17.29
CA THR A 5 4.80 -3.52 -18.46
C THR A 5 5.73 -4.74 -18.40
N PRO A 6 6.29 -5.19 -19.55
CA PRO A 6 7.30 -6.25 -19.55
C PRO A 6 8.62 -5.82 -18.90
N ASN A 7 8.95 -4.52 -18.90
CA ASN A 7 10.21 -3.99 -18.40
C ASN A 7 10.25 -3.77 -16.88
N ALA A 8 9.10 -3.70 -16.21
CA ALA A 8 9.05 -3.45 -14.76
C ALA A 8 9.87 -4.46 -13.93
N ASN A 9 9.89 -5.74 -14.31
CA ASN A 9 10.69 -6.75 -13.62
C ASN A 9 12.20 -6.54 -13.79
N PRO A 10 12.76 -6.51 -15.03
CA PRO A 10 14.19 -6.28 -15.19
C PRO A 10 14.63 -4.92 -14.62
N ASP A 11 13.82 -3.86 -14.75
CA ASP A 11 14.13 -2.54 -14.18
C ASP A 11 14.29 -2.59 -12.65
N MET A 12 13.36 -3.26 -11.95
CA MET A 12 13.39 -3.38 -10.49
C MET A 12 14.43 -4.39 -9.98
N LEU A 13 14.78 -5.40 -10.78
CA LEU A 13 15.76 -6.43 -10.41
C LEU A 13 17.20 -6.00 -10.65
N GLN A 14 17.43 -5.13 -11.65
CA GLN A 14 18.74 -4.56 -11.98
C GLN A 14 18.71 -3.02 -11.91
N PRO A 15 18.33 -2.43 -10.77
CA PRO A 15 18.22 -0.98 -10.65
C PRO A 15 19.63 -0.35 -10.66
N PRO A 16 19.79 0.86 -11.23
CA PRO A 16 21.10 1.52 -11.34
C PRO A 16 21.74 1.81 -9.97
N GLN A 17 20.94 2.02 -8.92
CA GLN A 17 21.42 2.21 -7.55
C GLN A 17 21.78 0.90 -6.81
N GLY A 18 21.58 -0.26 -7.44
CA GLY A 18 21.69 -1.58 -6.79
C GLY A 18 20.45 -1.96 -5.98
N LEU A 19 20.14 -3.26 -5.92
CA LEU A 19 18.88 -3.76 -5.37
C LEU A 19 18.64 -3.36 -3.91
N ARG A 20 19.69 -3.38 -3.07
CA ARG A 20 19.58 -2.95 -1.66
C ARG A 20 19.14 -1.50 -1.53
N ASN A 21 19.79 -0.58 -2.25
CA ASN A 21 19.46 0.84 -2.17
C ASN A 21 18.09 1.11 -2.78
N PHE A 22 17.75 0.44 -3.89
CA PHE A 22 16.40 0.53 -4.45
C PHE A 22 15.34 0.10 -3.44
N LEU A 23 15.49 -1.04 -2.77
CA LEU A 23 14.52 -1.50 -1.78
C LEU A 23 14.46 -0.55 -0.57
N SER A 24 15.62 -0.08 -0.08
CA SER A 24 15.69 0.94 0.98
C SER A 24 14.88 2.19 0.61
N ASP A 25 15.12 2.75 -0.56
CA ASP A 25 14.38 3.90 -1.10
C ASP A 25 12.89 3.60 -1.28
N TYR A 26 12.55 2.40 -1.78
CA TYR A 26 11.18 1.98 -2.05
C TYR A 26 10.35 1.82 -0.77
N PHE A 27 10.92 1.20 0.28
CA PHE A 27 10.30 1.10 1.59
C PHE A 27 10.15 2.50 2.21
N TYR A 28 11.22 3.29 2.21
CA TYR A 28 11.22 4.62 2.82
C TYR A 28 10.24 5.58 2.17
N ALA A 29 10.21 5.68 0.83
CA ALA A 29 9.32 6.59 0.12
C ALA A 29 7.83 6.36 0.46
N LYS A 30 7.47 5.17 0.94
CA LYS A 30 6.10 4.80 1.28
C LYS A 30 5.83 4.81 2.80
N SER A 31 6.81 5.11 3.64
CA SER A 31 6.63 5.17 5.09
C SER A 31 6.15 6.55 5.56
N ALA A 32 5.81 6.66 6.85
CA ALA A 32 5.52 7.95 7.48
C ALA A 32 6.73 8.88 7.55
N ASP A 33 7.95 8.32 7.52
CA ASP A 33 9.18 9.09 7.68
C ASP A 33 9.56 9.90 6.43
N TRP A 34 8.97 9.59 5.27
CA TRP A 34 9.22 10.40 4.07
C TRP A 34 8.38 11.68 4.11
N PRO A 35 9.02 12.87 4.22
CA PRO A 35 8.31 14.13 4.49
C PRO A 35 7.36 14.58 3.38
N LYS A 36 7.47 13.98 2.18
CA LYS A 36 6.58 14.24 1.04
C LYS A 36 5.23 13.51 1.15
N ASN A 37 5.09 12.57 2.08
CA ASN A 37 3.82 11.89 2.34
C ASN A 37 2.88 12.77 3.16
N ASN A 38 1.99 13.46 2.44
CA ASN A 38 0.88 14.22 3.00
C ASN A 38 -0.46 13.78 2.37
N PRO A 39 -0.95 12.56 2.66
CA PRO A 39 -2.17 12.05 2.06
C PRO A 39 -3.39 12.87 2.46
N HIS A 40 -4.28 13.08 1.49
CA HIS A 40 -5.55 13.74 1.70
C HIS A 40 -6.54 13.29 0.62
N PRO A 41 -7.85 13.37 0.88
CA PRO A 41 -8.86 13.09 -0.13
C PRO A 41 -8.66 13.94 -1.38
N LEU A 42 -8.56 13.28 -2.53
CA LEU A 42 -8.52 13.94 -3.82
C LEU A 42 -9.94 14.31 -4.27
N PRO A 43 -10.17 15.50 -4.85
CA PRO A 43 -11.51 15.90 -5.30
C PRO A 43 -12.08 15.02 -6.42
N SER A 44 -11.21 14.49 -7.28
CA SER A 44 -11.58 13.64 -8.43
C SER A 44 -10.35 12.95 -8.99
N ALA A 45 -10.55 11.95 -9.86
CA ALA A 45 -9.47 11.25 -10.56
C ALA A 45 -8.98 12.01 -11.81
N SER A 46 -9.10 13.35 -11.82
CA SER A 46 -8.58 14.18 -12.90
C SER A 46 -7.05 14.13 -12.93
N ALA A 47 -6.46 14.34 -14.10
CA ALA A 47 -5.00 14.31 -14.25
C ALA A 47 -4.31 15.33 -13.33
N SER A 48 -4.89 16.53 -13.13
CA SER A 48 -4.33 17.55 -12.24
C SER A 48 -4.33 17.13 -10.77
N ASN A 49 -5.36 16.43 -10.31
CA ASN A 49 -5.43 15.95 -8.93
C ASN A 49 -4.54 14.72 -8.73
N LEU A 50 -4.47 13.82 -9.70
CA LEU A 50 -3.56 12.67 -9.62
C LEU A 50 -2.09 13.12 -9.64
N ALA A 51 -1.76 14.19 -10.37
CA ALA A 51 -0.40 14.71 -10.43
C ALA A 51 0.14 15.24 -9.08
N THR A 52 -0.72 15.46 -8.06
CA THR A 52 -0.27 15.84 -6.71
C THR A 52 0.08 14.63 -5.83
N VAL A 53 -0.22 13.41 -6.28
CA VAL A 53 0.14 12.17 -5.59
C VAL A 53 1.62 11.87 -5.87
N PRO A 54 2.38 11.29 -4.91
CA PRO A 54 3.77 10.95 -5.12
C PRO A 54 4.07 10.10 -6.36
N HIS A 55 5.27 10.28 -6.92
CA HIS A 55 5.70 9.63 -8.15
C HIS A 55 5.83 8.10 -8.04
N TYR A 56 5.85 7.53 -6.84
CA TYR A 56 5.76 6.08 -6.66
C TYR A 56 4.35 5.52 -6.92
N TYR A 57 3.32 6.38 -7.06
CA TYR A 57 1.99 6.02 -7.55
C TYR A 57 1.70 6.64 -8.93
N ILE A 58 1.99 7.93 -9.11
CA ILE A 58 1.79 8.66 -10.38
C ILE A 58 3.15 9.01 -10.98
N MET A 59 3.73 8.03 -11.66
CA MET A 59 5.09 8.07 -12.19
C MET A 59 5.22 9.01 -13.39
N LEU A 60 6.35 9.71 -13.48
CA LEU A 60 6.74 10.46 -14.67
C LEU A 60 6.93 9.49 -15.85
N LEU A 61 6.57 9.91 -17.06
CA LEU A 61 6.50 9.04 -18.25
C LEU A 61 7.81 8.28 -18.53
N GLU A 62 8.95 8.97 -18.38
CA GLU A 62 10.28 8.44 -18.69
C GLU A 62 10.98 7.81 -17.47
N HIS A 63 10.29 7.70 -16.33
CA HIS A 63 10.87 7.09 -15.12
C HIS A 63 10.52 5.61 -15.02
N THR A 64 11.43 4.86 -14.41
CA THR A 64 11.17 3.54 -13.84
C THR A 64 10.85 3.65 -12.35
N MET A 65 10.34 2.59 -11.72
CA MET A 65 10.11 2.61 -10.27
C MET A 65 11.39 2.91 -9.47
N PRO A 66 12.55 2.29 -9.78
CA PRO A 66 13.81 2.68 -9.14
C PRO A 66 14.18 4.16 -9.30
N MET A 67 13.91 4.77 -10.46
CA MET A 67 14.13 6.21 -10.65
C MET A 67 13.15 7.07 -9.84
N ALA A 68 11.89 6.63 -9.71
CA ALA A 68 10.84 7.38 -9.02
C ALA A 68 11.05 7.49 -7.51
N VAL A 69 11.71 6.52 -6.89
CA VAL A 69 12.01 6.52 -5.44
C VAL A 69 13.46 6.87 -5.10
N MET A 70 14.32 7.04 -6.11
CA MET A 70 15.76 7.18 -5.92
C MET A 70 16.12 8.28 -4.91
N GLY A 71 16.90 7.91 -3.90
CA GLY A 71 17.39 8.82 -2.86
C GLY A 71 16.37 9.15 -1.77
N ALA A 72 15.15 8.60 -1.81
CA ALA A 72 14.12 8.87 -0.81
C ALA A 72 14.62 8.58 0.62
N ALA A 73 15.36 7.48 0.84
CA ALA A 73 15.89 7.13 2.16
C ALA A 73 16.93 8.14 2.68
N SER A 74 17.51 8.97 1.81
CA SER A 74 18.46 10.02 2.20
C SER A 74 17.79 11.36 2.52
N GLU A 75 16.49 11.51 2.24
CA GLU A 75 15.78 12.80 2.39
C GLU A 75 15.20 13.02 3.78
N GLY A 76 14.92 11.97 4.54
CA GLY A 76 14.27 12.14 5.83
C GLY A 76 15.23 12.02 7.03
N THR A 77 14.69 12.33 8.20
CA THR A 77 15.47 12.56 9.42
C THR A 77 15.45 11.37 10.37
N ARG A 78 14.49 10.46 10.19
CA ARG A 78 14.39 9.21 10.97
C ARG A 78 15.05 8.06 10.21
N PRO A 79 15.87 7.23 10.88
CA PRO A 79 16.51 6.09 10.26
C PRO A 79 15.48 5.02 9.91
N LEU A 80 15.53 4.50 8.69
CA LEU A 80 14.74 3.35 8.24
C LEU A 80 14.88 2.14 9.20
N GLN A 81 16.05 2.02 9.84
CA GLN A 81 16.40 0.92 10.75
C GLN A 81 15.56 0.86 12.03
N GLU A 82 14.79 1.90 12.38
CA GLU A 82 13.91 1.86 13.57
C GLU A 82 12.76 0.85 13.41
N TRP A 83 12.25 0.67 12.18
CA TRP A 83 11.13 -0.23 11.90
C TRP A 83 11.41 -1.24 10.78
N LEU A 84 12.48 -1.04 10.01
CA LEU A 84 13.01 -2.00 9.05
C LEU A 84 14.52 -2.20 9.28
N PRO A 85 14.90 -3.05 10.25
CA PRO A 85 16.29 -3.39 10.52
C PRO A 85 17.06 -3.88 9.28
N ASP A 86 18.38 -3.73 9.32
CA ASP A 86 19.25 -4.13 8.20
C ASP A 86 19.14 -5.62 7.84
N GLU A 87 18.85 -6.49 8.82
CA GLU A 87 18.63 -7.92 8.61
C GLU A 87 17.34 -8.21 7.82
N ASP A 88 16.25 -7.50 8.14
CA ASP A 88 14.99 -7.62 7.43
C ASP A 88 15.10 -7.09 6.00
N LEU A 89 15.75 -5.93 5.80
CA LEU A 89 16.04 -5.43 4.47
C LEU A 89 16.92 -6.42 3.68
N SER A 90 17.90 -7.05 4.33
CA SER A 90 18.76 -8.07 3.69
C SER A 90 17.97 -9.31 3.30
N PHE A 91 16.97 -9.71 4.10
CA PHE A 91 16.06 -10.78 3.76
C PHE A 91 15.27 -10.45 2.48
N TYR A 92 14.67 -9.26 2.39
CA TYR A 92 13.99 -8.82 1.17
C TYR A 92 14.90 -8.80 -0.06
N VAL A 93 16.13 -8.28 0.08
CA VAL A 93 17.13 -8.28 -1.00
C VAL A 93 17.43 -9.70 -1.46
N SER A 94 17.66 -10.63 -0.54
CA SER A 94 17.95 -12.04 -0.85
C SER A 94 16.79 -12.70 -1.60
N GLU A 95 15.56 -12.53 -1.10
CA GLU A 95 14.38 -13.18 -1.69
C GLU A 95 14.02 -12.61 -3.06
N TYR A 96 14.07 -11.28 -3.24
CA TYR A 96 13.85 -10.69 -4.56
C TYR A 96 14.99 -10.94 -5.55
N SER A 97 16.23 -11.10 -5.08
CA SER A 97 17.34 -11.56 -5.94
C SER A 97 17.09 -12.98 -6.46
N ARG A 98 16.55 -13.86 -5.61
CA ARG A 98 16.29 -15.26 -5.94
C ARG A 98 15.06 -15.45 -6.82
N THR A 99 14.00 -14.68 -6.59
CA THR A 99 12.67 -14.90 -7.20
C THR A 99 12.32 -13.88 -8.29
N GLY A 100 12.95 -12.71 -8.27
CA GLY A 100 12.52 -11.55 -9.06
C GLY A 100 11.19 -10.97 -8.58
N PHE A 101 10.70 -9.95 -9.28
CA PHE A 101 9.43 -9.27 -8.98
C PHE A 101 8.28 -9.79 -9.84
N GLN A 102 8.56 -10.59 -10.87
CA GLN A 102 7.61 -10.99 -11.90
C GLN A 102 6.32 -11.62 -11.35
N GLY A 103 6.44 -12.48 -10.32
CA GLY A 103 5.28 -13.11 -9.67
C GLY A 103 4.33 -12.08 -9.05
N GLY A 104 4.87 -11.10 -8.31
CA GLY A 104 4.08 -10.00 -7.76
C GLY A 104 3.54 -9.06 -8.84
N LEU A 105 4.34 -8.76 -9.86
CA LEU A 105 3.95 -7.88 -10.97
C LEU A 105 2.80 -8.45 -11.82
N ASN A 106 2.64 -9.77 -11.87
CA ASN A 106 1.51 -10.40 -12.57
C ASN A 106 0.14 -10.02 -11.98
N TRP A 107 0.05 -9.68 -10.68
CA TRP A 107 -1.20 -9.18 -10.10
C TRP A 107 -1.67 -7.89 -10.77
N TYR A 108 -0.76 -6.95 -11.02
CA TYR A 108 -1.07 -5.71 -11.75
C TYR A 108 -1.52 -5.99 -13.18
N ARG A 109 -0.90 -6.96 -13.86
CA ARG A 109 -1.30 -7.36 -15.21
C ARG A 109 -2.74 -7.89 -15.24
N CYS A 110 -3.10 -8.73 -14.27
CA CYS A 110 -4.47 -9.20 -14.10
C CYS A 110 -5.43 -8.03 -13.83
N MET A 111 -5.07 -7.07 -12.99
CA MET A 111 -5.92 -5.91 -12.68
C MET A 111 -6.12 -4.95 -13.86
N THR A 112 -5.14 -4.83 -14.77
CA THR A 112 -5.20 -3.91 -15.91
C THR A 112 -5.76 -4.53 -17.19
N ASP A 113 -5.90 -5.84 -17.24
CA ASP A 113 -6.45 -6.55 -18.38
C ASP A 113 -7.95 -6.81 -18.16
N ALA A 114 -8.78 -6.27 -19.06
CA ALA A 114 -10.23 -6.39 -19.02
C ALA A 114 -10.69 -7.86 -18.99
N LYS A 115 -9.93 -8.77 -19.60
CA LYS A 115 -10.24 -10.20 -19.61
C LYS A 115 -10.29 -10.79 -18.20
N TRP A 116 -9.30 -10.45 -17.36
CA TRP A 116 -9.18 -11.01 -16.02
C TRP A 116 -10.05 -10.28 -14.99
N THR A 117 -10.50 -9.06 -15.30
CA THR A 117 -11.39 -8.27 -14.43
C THR A 117 -12.87 -8.41 -14.77
N ALA A 118 -13.22 -8.95 -15.95
CA ALA A 118 -14.61 -9.12 -16.38
C ALA A 118 -15.46 -9.91 -15.39
N ASP A 119 -14.93 -11.01 -14.84
CA ASP A 119 -15.65 -11.86 -13.88
C ASP A 119 -16.03 -11.11 -12.58
N MET A 120 -15.27 -10.06 -12.22
CA MET A 120 -15.60 -9.24 -11.06
C MET A 120 -16.91 -8.46 -11.24
N GLN A 121 -17.37 -8.25 -12.48
CA GLN A 121 -18.65 -7.62 -12.75
C GLN A 121 -19.83 -8.43 -12.21
N ALA A 122 -19.69 -9.75 -12.03
CA ALA A 122 -20.71 -10.59 -11.40
C ALA A 122 -21.01 -10.19 -9.95
N PHE A 123 -20.09 -9.47 -9.29
CA PHE A 123 -20.25 -8.95 -7.93
C PHE A 123 -20.72 -7.49 -7.89
N THR A 124 -21.05 -6.89 -9.04
CA THR A 124 -21.55 -5.51 -9.08
C THR A 124 -22.78 -5.35 -8.20
N GLY A 125 -22.75 -4.38 -7.28
CA GLY A 125 -23.84 -4.11 -6.34
C GLY A 125 -23.94 -5.09 -5.16
N LYS A 126 -23.14 -6.16 -5.11
CA LYS A 126 -23.03 -7.03 -3.93
C LYS A 126 -22.29 -6.29 -2.80
N ARG A 127 -22.61 -6.67 -1.57
CA ARG A 127 -22.00 -6.14 -0.33
C ARG A 127 -21.18 -7.21 0.38
N VAL A 128 -20.19 -6.78 1.15
CA VAL A 128 -19.45 -7.62 2.08
C VAL A 128 -20.26 -7.70 3.38
N THR A 129 -20.82 -8.87 3.67
CA THR A 129 -21.74 -9.08 4.80
C THR A 129 -21.07 -9.70 6.03
N VAL A 130 -19.80 -10.09 5.94
CA VAL A 130 -19.03 -10.52 7.12
C VAL A 130 -18.54 -9.31 7.90
N PRO A 131 -18.29 -9.42 9.22
CA PRO A 131 -17.60 -8.37 9.97
C PRO A 131 -16.28 -7.99 9.30
N ALA A 132 -16.02 -6.70 9.15
CA ALA A 132 -14.83 -6.20 8.46
C ALA A 132 -14.19 -5.04 9.22
N MET A 133 -12.86 -4.95 9.14
CA MET A 133 -12.05 -3.83 9.61
C MET A 133 -11.09 -3.40 8.52
N PHE A 134 -10.98 -2.09 8.32
CA PHE A 134 -9.93 -1.47 7.52
C PHE A 134 -8.91 -0.83 8.45
N LEU A 135 -7.63 -1.13 8.22
CA LEU A 135 -6.52 -0.57 8.97
C LEU A 135 -5.45 -0.12 7.98
N SER A 136 -5.07 1.14 8.06
CA SER A 136 -3.96 1.73 7.31
C SER A 136 -3.29 2.81 8.16
N GLY A 137 -2.20 3.40 7.67
CA GLY A 137 -1.57 4.56 8.28
C GLY A 137 -2.13 5.87 7.72
N ASP A 138 -2.12 6.94 8.52
CA ASP A 138 -2.57 8.27 8.08
C ASP A 138 -1.62 8.95 7.07
N LYS A 139 -0.38 8.44 6.95
CA LYS A 139 0.61 8.83 5.94
C LYS A 139 0.63 7.93 4.71
N ASP A 140 -0.28 6.95 4.60
CA ASP A 140 -0.42 6.12 3.40
C ASP A 140 -1.32 6.76 2.34
N TRP A 141 -0.73 7.12 1.19
CA TRP A 141 -1.48 7.55 0.01
C TRP A 141 -2.40 6.47 -0.58
N GLY A 142 -2.18 5.19 -0.26
CA GLY A 142 -3.04 4.08 -0.67
C GLY A 142 -4.51 4.27 -0.28
N VAL A 143 -4.79 5.01 0.79
CA VAL A 143 -6.14 5.36 1.26
C VAL A 143 -6.87 6.28 0.28
N TYR A 144 -6.17 7.23 -0.34
CA TYR A 144 -6.77 8.33 -1.11
C TYR A 144 -6.41 8.37 -2.60
N GLN A 145 -5.53 7.48 -3.07
CA GLN A 145 -5.17 7.39 -4.50
C GLN A 145 -6.36 7.07 -5.42
N SER A 146 -7.43 6.50 -4.86
CA SER A 146 -8.71 6.30 -5.54
C SER A 146 -9.78 7.16 -4.84
N PRO A 147 -10.13 8.33 -5.40
CA PRO A 147 -11.06 9.27 -4.79
C PRO A 147 -12.40 8.61 -4.40
N GLY A 148 -12.82 8.76 -3.14
CA GLY A 148 -14.10 8.27 -2.64
C GLY A 148 -14.15 6.77 -2.30
N SER A 149 -13.04 6.03 -2.45
CA SER A 149 -13.02 4.59 -2.19
C SER A 149 -13.18 4.24 -0.71
N LEU A 150 -12.54 4.99 0.19
CA LEU A 150 -12.66 4.78 1.64
C LEU A 150 -14.11 5.03 2.10
N GLU A 151 -14.72 6.13 1.65
CA GLU A 151 -16.09 6.50 1.96
C GLU A 151 -17.06 5.46 1.42
N ARG A 152 -16.91 5.06 0.16
CA ARG A 152 -17.75 4.01 -0.45
C ARG A 152 -17.62 2.68 0.30
N MET A 153 -16.42 2.32 0.73
CA MET A 153 -16.19 1.08 1.47
C MET A 153 -16.95 1.11 2.81
N LYS A 154 -16.73 2.13 3.63
CA LYS A 154 -17.29 2.23 4.99
C LYS A 154 -18.78 2.57 5.02
N ASP A 155 -19.29 3.33 4.05
CA ASP A 155 -20.67 3.81 4.06
C ASP A 155 -21.63 2.89 3.27
N TYR A 156 -21.11 2.01 2.42
CA TYR A 156 -21.95 1.21 1.52
C TYR A 156 -21.51 -0.24 1.30
N VAL A 157 -20.23 -0.50 1.01
CA VAL A 157 -19.78 -1.83 0.56
C VAL A 157 -19.72 -2.83 1.71
N CYS A 158 -19.18 -2.42 2.85
CA CYS A 158 -19.07 -3.27 4.05
C CYS A 158 -20.29 -3.03 4.95
N GLU A 159 -21.16 -4.03 5.05
CA GLU A 159 -22.41 -3.92 5.81
C GLU A 159 -22.17 -3.97 7.33
N ASN A 160 -21.18 -4.75 7.75
CA ASN A 160 -20.83 -4.97 9.16
C ASN A 160 -19.45 -4.40 9.49
N MET A 161 -19.28 -3.10 9.27
CA MET A 161 -18.08 -2.33 9.60
C MET A 161 -18.48 -1.09 10.39
N ASP A 162 -18.18 -1.08 11.69
CA ASP A 162 -18.47 0.09 12.52
C ASP A 162 -17.44 1.19 12.31
N LYS A 163 -17.75 2.41 12.75
CA LYS A 163 -16.84 3.56 12.65
C LYS A 163 -15.46 3.29 13.29
N GLU A 164 -15.44 2.56 14.40
CA GLU A 164 -14.21 2.16 15.09
C GLU A 164 -13.39 1.11 14.33
N ASP A 165 -13.98 0.45 13.33
CA ASP A 165 -13.33 -0.54 12.48
C ASP A 165 -12.75 0.10 11.20
N VAL A 166 -12.76 1.43 11.09
CA VAL A 166 -11.98 2.20 10.13
C VAL A 166 -10.86 2.90 10.88
N VAL A 167 -9.67 2.30 10.84
CA VAL A 167 -8.50 2.73 11.62
C VAL A 167 -7.47 3.35 10.69
N LEU A 168 -7.15 4.62 10.95
CA LEU A 168 -5.97 5.29 10.39
C LEU A 168 -5.00 5.54 11.54
N LEU A 169 -3.91 4.78 11.59
CA LEU A 169 -2.89 4.92 12.62
C LEU A 169 -2.13 6.24 12.43
N PRO A 170 -1.97 7.06 13.49
CA PRO A 170 -1.25 8.31 13.39
C PRO A 170 0.23 8.06 13.13
N ASP A 171 0.86 8.92 12.33
CA ASP A 171 2.29 8.88 12.01
C ASP A 171 2.73 7.50 11.50
N THR A 172 1.90 6.90 10.64
CA THR A 172 2.14 5.57 10.05
C THR A 172 1.95 5.64 8.54
N GLY A 173 2.89 5.06 7.79
CA GLY A 173 2.83 4.97 6.34
C GLY A 173 2.19 3.69 5.83
N HIS A 174 2.66 3.24 4.67
CA HIS A 174 2.14 2.09 3.94
C HIS A 174 2.43 0.75 4.63
N TRP A 175 3.50 0.68 5.45
CA TRP A 175 3.96 -0.56 6.06
C TRP A 175 3.52 -0.65 7.51
N ALA A 176 2.25 -0.32 7.80
CA ALA A 176 1.72 -0.19 9.16
C ALA A 176 2.09 -1.35 10.11
N GLN A 177 2.08 -2.59 9.62
CA GLN A 177 2.45 -3.78 10.39
C GLN A 177 3.94 -3.85 10.78
N GLN A 178 4.81 -3.12 10.09
CA GLN A 178 6.24 -2.98 10.41
C GLN A 178 6.48 -1.66 11.17
N GLU A 179 5.93 -0.55 10.67
CA GLU A 179 6.09 0.79 11.26
C GLU A 179 5.50 0.90 12.68
N GLN A 180 4.34 0.29 12.93
CA GLN A 180 3.67 0.29 14.25
C GLN A 180 3.04 -1.08 14.58
N SER A 181 3.88 -2.11 14.62
CA SER A 181 3.48 -3.51 14.83
C SER A 181 2.59 -3.71 16.07
N GLU A 182 2.92 -3.10 17.21
CA GLU A 182 2.13 -3.21 18.44
C GLU A 182 0.72 -2.63 18.29
N ALA A 183 0.60 -1.46 17.65
CA ALA A 183 -0.70 -0.82 17.41
C ALA A 183 -1.57 -1.69 16.49
N VAL A 184 -1.00 -2.24 15.42
CA VAL A 184 -1.69 -3.17 14.51
C VAL A 184 -2.19 -4.41 15.27
N VAL A 185 -1.33 -5.04 16.07
CA VAL A 185 -1.71 -6.22 16.87
C VAL A 185 -2.85 -5.88 17.84
N ASN A 186 -2.78 -4.75 18.53
CA ASN A 186 -3.84 -4.32 19.45
C ASN A 186 -5.20 -4.12 18.75
N HIS A 187 -5.22 -3.50 17.57
CA HIS A 187 -6.45 -3.34 16.79
C HIS A 187 -7.00 -4.68 16.27
N LEU A 188 -6.13 -5.60 15.84
CA LEU A 188 -6.52 -6.95 15.44
C LEU A 188 -7.13 -7.73 16.61
N LEU A 189 -6.50 -7.70 17.78
CA LEU A 189 -7.01 -8.38 18.98
C LEU A 189 -8.36 -7.82 19.43
N ARG A 190 -8.51 -6.50 19.44
CA ARG A 190 -9.79 -5.81 19.71
C ARG A 190 -10.87 -6.29 18.73
N PHE A 191 -10.58 -6.27 17.42
CA PHE A 191 -11.53 -6.68 16.39
C PHE A 191 -11.93 -8.16 16.52
N LEU A 192 -10.97 -9.05 16.74
CA LEU A 192 -11.24 -10.48 16.94
C LEU A 192 -12.07 -10.76 18.19
N ALA A 193 -11.83 -10.03 19.30
CA ALA A 193 -12.63 -10.13 20.51
C ALA A 193 -14.10 -9.71 20.24
N LYS A 194 -14.29 -8.60 19.54
CA LYS A 194 -15.62 -8.13 19.11
C LYS A 194 -16.33 -9.16 18.23
N VAL A 195 -15.66 -9.69 17.21
CA VAL A 195 -16.25 -10.69 16.29
C VAL A 195 -16.62 -11.97 17.03
N LYS A 196 -15.82 -12.43 18.00
CA LYS A 196 -16.17 -13.60 18.83
C LYS A 196 -17.46 -13.39 19.62
N MET A 197 -17.67 -12.20 20.21
CA MET A 197 -18.91 -11.90 20.92
C MET A 197 -20.13 -11.92 19.99
N ILE A 198 -19.97 -11.51 18.73
CA ILE A 198 -21.06 -11.50 17.73
C ILE A 198 -21.41 -12.92 17.28
N ILE A 199 -20.42 -13.79 17.10
CA ILE A 199 -20.62 -15.17 16.58
C ILE A 199 -21.01 -16.15 17.70
N SER A 200 -20.68 -15.85 18.95
CA SER A 200 -21.03 -16.66 20.13
C SER A 200 -21.80 -15.84 21.15
N PRO A 201 -23.05 -15.43 20.84
CA PRO A 201 -23.91 -14.79 21.82
C PRO A 201 -24.23 -15.83 22.92
N ILE A 202 -23.79 -15.54 24.14
CA ILE A 202 -24.19 -16.28 25.34
C ILE A 202 -25.66 -16.03 25.61
#